data_AF-A0A067JQY2-F1
#
_entry.id   AF-A0A067JQY2-F1
#
_cell.length_a   1.000
_cell.length_b   1.000
_cell.length_c   1.000
_cell.angle_alpha   90.00
_cell.angle_beta   90.00
_cell.angle_gamma   90.00
#
_symmetry.space_group_name_H-M   'P 1'
#
loop_
_entity.id
_entity.type
_entity.pdbx_description
1 polymer ?
#
loop_
_entity_poly.entity_id
_entity_poly.type
_entity_poly.pdbx_seq_one_letter_code
_entity_poly.pdbx_strand_id
1 'polypeptide(L)'
;MKLIEKVRDTYQVVGSPEANPNDAGAEAAGGANMEEDNPPPFPSSFGAGTSGVGPSFQGTANMSNDEVLARMMSRMDLFDTRLKCMETMIADRFQSIEIMNGSLDSRMDTMQGQLQTILQLLQPPPPPEN
;
A
#
# COMPACT_ATOMS: atom_id res chain seq x y z
N MET A 1 10.60 3.15 -15.64
CA MET A 1 10.94 1.72 -15.60
C MET A 1 12.31 1.57 -14.96
N LYS A 2 12.45 0.82 -13.86
CA LYS A 2 13.75 0.56 -13.21
C LYS A 2 14.27 -0.79 -13.70
N LEU A 3 15.46 -0.81 -14.28
CA LEU A 3 16.11 -2.04 -14.68
C LEU A 3 16.74 -2.69 -13.46
N ILE A 4 16.37 -3.95 -13.21
CA ILE A 4 16.92 -4.74 -12.11
C ILE A 4 17.77 -5.83 -12.72
N GLU A 5 19.04 -5.90 -12.33
CA GLU A 5 19.98 -6.89 -12.81
C GLU A 5 20.22 -7.97 -11.74
N LYS A 6 20.31 -9.24 -12.18
CA LYS A 6 20.63 -10.37 -11.31
C LYS A 6 22.12 -10.69 -11.41
N VAL A 7 22.84 -10.55 -10.30
CA VAL A 7 24.24 -10.96 -10.21
C VAL A 7 24.34 -12.07 -9.17
N ARG A 8 24.61 -13.29 -9.65
CA ARG A 8 24.54 -14.53 -8.85
C ARG A 8 23.14 -14.69 -8.23
N ASP A 9 23.01 -14.67 -6.90
CA ASP A 9 21.75 -14.87 -6.18
C ASP A 9 21.17 -13.59 -5.55
N THR A 10 21.70 -12.42 -5.91
CA THR A 10 21.19 -11.13 -5.40
C THR A 10 20.82 -10.20 -6.55
N TYR A 11 19.72 -9.46 -6.37
CA TYR A 11 19.20 -8.50 -7.33
C TYR A 11 19.52 -7.10 -6.84
N GLN A 12 20.09 -6.26 -7.71
CA GLN A 12 20.39 -4.87 -7.42
C GLN A 12 19.69 -3.96 -8.43
N VAL A 13 19.10 -2.88 -7.92
CA VAL A 13 18.38 -1.88 -8.74
C VAL A 13 19.39 -0.86 -9.22
N VAL A 14 19.62 -0.82 -10.53
CA VAL A 14 20.54 0.15 -11.14
C VAL A 14 19.71 1.34 -11.65
N GLY A 15 19.94 2.50 -11.03
CA GLY A 15 19.49 3.80 -11.54
C GLY A 15 18.28 4.40 -10.83
N SER A 16 18.48 5.55 -10.19
CA SER A 16 17.43 6.49 -9.80
C SER A 16 17.82 7.88 -10.30
N PRO A 17 16.84 8.73 -10.63
CA PRO A 17 16.93 10.11 -10.16
C PRO A 17 15.64 10.57 -9.46
N GLU A 18 15.86 11.49 -8.52
CA GLU A 18 14.94 12.08 -7.55
C GLU A 18 13.86 12.98 -8.18
N ALA A 19 12.73 13.13 -7.49
CA ALA A 19 11.87 14.31 -7.60
C ALA A 19 11.08 14.53 -6.28
N ASN A 20 11.36 15.65 -5.62
CA ASN A 20 10.60 16.30 -4.56
C ASN A 20 9.65 17.32 -5.25
N PRO A 21 8.38 17.53 -4.83
CA PRO A 21 8.12 18.71 -4.00
C PRO A 21 6.91 18.62 -3.05
N ASN A 22 7.06 19.32 -1.95
CA ASN A 22 6.08 19.79 -0.97
C ASN A 22 5.12 20.86 -1.59
N ASP A 23 3.79 20.77 -1.45
CA ASP A 23 2.90 21.95 -1.32
C ASP A 23 1.46 21.66 -0.79
N ALA A 24 1.12 22.45 0.24
CA ALA A 24 -0.12 22.88 0.88
C ALA A 24 -1.48 22.15 0.76
N GLY A 25 -2.13 22.01 1.94
CA GLY A 25 -3.58 22.03 2.08
C GLY A 25 -4.11 21.41 3.38
N ALA A 26 -4.06 22.15 4.49
CA ALA A 26 -4.69 21.75 5.74
C ALA A 26 -6.22 21.75 5.63
N GLU A 27 -6.89 20.66 6.00
CA GLU A 27 -8.29 20.69 6.46
C GLU A 27 -8.52 19.57 7.48
N ALA A 28 -9.20 19.95 8.56
CA ALA A 28 -9.34 19.19 9.77
C ALA A 28 -10.60 18.30 9.79
N ALA A 29 -10.55 17.33 10.71
CA ALA A 29 -11.67 16.75 11.44
C ALA A 29 -12.57 15.74 10.73
N GLY A 30 -12.80 14.64 11.45
CA GLY A 30 -13.94 13.76 11.22
C GLY A 30 -13.58 12.30 11.43
N GLY A 31 -13.48 11.87 12.69
CA GLY A 31 -13.36 10.46 13.03
C GLY A 31 -14.56 9.69 12.51
N ALA A 32 -14.36 8.95 11.42
CA ALA A 32 -15.28 7.92 10.98
C ALA A 32 -14.72 6.58 11.45
N ASN A 33 -15.33 6.07 12.51
CA ASN A 33 -15.32 4.66 12.88
C ASN A 33 -15.79 3.84 11.67
N MET A 34 -14.85 3.30 10.90
CA MET A 34 -15.15 2.32 9.85
C MET A 34 -14.82 0.97 10.47
N GLU A 35 -15.85 0.26 10.92
CA GLU A 35 -15.72 -1.13 11.34
C GLU A 35 -14.95 -1.89 10.26
N GLU A 36 -13.87 -2.54 10.68
CA GLU A 36 -13.00 -3.37 9.86
C GLU A 36 -13.80 -4.60 9.40
N ASP A 37 -14.62 -4.45 8.35
CA ASP A 37 -15.24 -5.56 7.66
C ASP A 37 -14.14 -6.26 6.85
N ASN A 38 -13.41 -7.15 7.54
CA ASN A 38 -12.46 -8.04 6.91
C ASN A 38 -13.24 -8.93 5.93
N PRO A 39 -13.09 -8.75 4.60
CA PRO A 39 -13.83 -9.54 3.65
C PRO A 39 -13.45 -11.01 3.83
N PRO A 40 -14.41 -11.95 3.69
CA PRO A 40 -14.15 -13.36 3.93
C PRO A 40 -12.99 -13.84 3.05
N PRO A 41 -12.12 -14.74 3.58
CA PRO A 41 -10.97 -15.22 2.84
C PRO A 41 -11.40 -15.79 1.49
N PHE A 42 -10.72 -15.33 0.43
CA PHE A 42 -11.05 -15.66 -0.95
C PHE A 42 -11.17 -17.18 -1.16
N PRO A 43 -12.21 -17.68 -1.85
CA PRO A 43 -12.19 -19.05 -2.33
C PRO A 43 -11.10 -19.16 -3.41
N SER A 44 -9.98 -19.77 -3.03
CA SER A 44 -8.90 -20.14 -3.94
C SER A 44 -9.44 -21.15 -4.95
N SER A 45 -9.74 -20.69 -6.17
CA SER A 45 -9.93 -21.57 -7.32
C SER A 45 -8.57 -21.92 -7.91
N PHE A 46 -7.71 -22.54 -7.09
CA PHE A 46 -6.55 -23.30 -7.56
C PHE A 46 -6.64 -24.66 -6.89
N GLY A 47 -6.99 -25.67 -7.69
CA GLY A 47 -7.29 -27.01 -7.25
C GLY A 47 -6.11 -27.65 -6.51
N ALA A 48 -6.25 -27.76 -5.20
CA ALA A 48 -5.50 -28.70 -4.38
C ALA A 48 -6.19 -30.06 -4.49
N GLY A 49 -5.46 -31.06 -5.01
CA GLY A 49 -5.97 -32.40 -5.24
C GLY A 49 -6.45 -33.07 -3.96
N THR A 50 -7.75 -33.28 -3.85
CA THR A 50 -8.34 -34.39 -3.12
C THR A 50 -9.06 -35.28 -4.14
N SER A 51 -8.53 -36.49 -4.28
CA SER A 51 -9.14 -37.56 -5.06
C SER A 51 -10.50 -37.90 -4.44
N GLY A 52 -11.59 -37.62 -5.14
CA GLY A 52 -12.90 -38.13 -4.78
C GLY A 52 -14.05 -37.24 -5.25
N VAL A 53 -14.60 -37.59 -6.42
CA VAL A 53 -15.78 -36.99 -7.05
C VAL A 53 -15.51 -35.56 -7.57
N GLY A 54 -14.86 -35.50 -8.73
CA GLY A 54 -14.88 -34.30 -9.56
C GLY A 54 -16.31 -33.93 -9.96
N PRO A 55 -16.54 -32.68 -10.42
CA PRO A 55 -17.85 -32.29 -10.93
C PRO A 55 -18.24 -33.31 -11.99
N SER A 56 -19.39 -33.95 -11.82
CA SER A 56 -19.95 -34.76 -12.89
C SER A 56 -20.05 -33.86 -14.11
N PHE A 57 -19.35 -34.20 -15.19
CA PHE A 57 -19.59 -33.61 -16.51
C PHE A 57 -20.99 -34.03 -16.95
N GLN A 58 -22.00 -33.41 -16.36
CA GLN A 58 -23.39 -33.61 -16.69
C GLN A 58 -23.69 -32.67 -17.84
N GLY A 59 -23.49 -33.22 -19.04
CA GLY A 59 -23.69 -32.54 -20.32
C GLY A 59 -22.45 -31.82 -20.80
N THR A 60 -21.83 -32.34 -21.87
CA THR A 60 -21.24 -31.47 -22.89
C THR A 60 -22.37 -30.62 -23.46
N ALA A 61 -22.78 -29.58 -22.74
CA ALA A 61 -23.46 -28.46 -23.37
C ALA A 61 -22.44 -27.91 -24.37
N ASN A 62 -22.70 -28.08 -25.66
CA ASN A 62 -21.94 -27.41 -26.71
C ASN A 62 -22.18 -25.91 -26.52
N MET A 63 -21.37 -25.28 -25.65
CA MET A 63 -21.33 -23.84 -25.52
C MET A 63 -20.96 -23.29 -26.89
N SER A 64 -21.73 -22.33 -27.37
CA SER A 64 -21.35 -21.64 -28.60
C SER A 64 -20.07 -20.83 -28.34
N ASN A 65 -19.32 -20.52 -29.40
CA ASN A 65 -18.15 -19.65 -29.29
C ASN A 65 -18.51 -18.29 -28.67
N ASP A 66 -19.72 -17.78 -28.93
CA ASP A 66 -20.23 -16.53 -28.37
C ASP A 66 -20.45 -16.63 -26.85
N GLU A 67 -20.93 -17.77 -26.35
CA GLU A 67 -21.09 -18.02 -24.91
C GLU A 67 -19.73 -18.11 -24.21
N VAL A 68 -18.75 -18.78 -24.83
CA VAL A 68 -17.37 -18.82 -24.33
C VAL A 68 -16.77 -17.43 -24.27
N LEU A 69 -16.96 -16.62 -25.33
CA LEU A 69 -16.48 -15.25 -25.40
C LEU A 69 -17.14 -14.36 -24.33
N ALA A 70 -18.46 -14.44 -24.18
CA ALA A 70 -19.20 -13.70 -23.16
C ALA A 70 -18.74 -14.06 -21.75
N ARG A 71 -18.45 -15.34 -21.48
CA ARG A 71 -17.89 -15.79 -20.21
C ARG A 71 -16.47 -15.28 -19.97
N MET A 72 -15.65 -15.21 -21.01
CA MET A 72 -14.31 -14.63 -20.92
C MET A 72 -14.37 -13.13 -20.62
N MET A 73 -15.25 -12.38 -21.29
CA MET A 73 -15.46 -10.96 -21.03
C MET A 73 -15.95 -10.72 -19.60
N SER A 74 -16.96 -11.48 -19.16
CA SER A 74 -17.46 -11.40 -17.78
C SER A 74 -16.39 -11.69 -16.73
N ARG A 75 -15.48 -12.66 -16.99
CA ARG A 75 -14.35 -12.93 -16.10
C ARG A 75 -13.33 -11.79 -16.11
N MET A 76 -13.09 -11.17 -17.26
CA MET A 76 -12.19 -10.04 -17.38
C MET A 76 -12.70 -8.83 -16.60
N ASP A 77 -14.00 -8.51 -16.70
CA ASP A 77 -14.62 -7.42 -15.94
C ASP A 77 -14.55 -7.66 -14.42
N LEU A 78 -14.69 -8.92 -13.99
CA LEU A 78 -14.52 -9.29 -12.58
C LEU A 78 -13.07 -9.06 -12.11
N PHE A 79 -12.08 -9.44 -12.94
CA PHE A 79 -10.68 -9.18 -12.62
C PHE A 79 -10.37 -7.69 -12.62
N ASP A 80 -10.89 -6.91 -13.57
CA ASP A 80 -10.72 -5.46 -13.63
C ASP A 80 -11.25 -4.77 -12.37
N THR A 81 -12.50 -5.10 -11.99
CA THR A 81 -13.12 -4.58 -10.77
C THR A 81 -12.29 -4.91 -9.54
N ARG A 82 -11.76 -6.15 -9.46
CA ARG A 82 -10.91 -6.58 -8.35
C ARG A 82 -9.56 -5.87 -8.33
N LEU A 83 -8.93 -5.68 -9.48
CA LEU A 83 -7.67 -4.95 -9.60
C LEU A 83 -7.84 -3.50 -9.19
N LYS A 84 -8.93 -2.85 -9.61
CA LYS A 84 -9.26 -1.48 -9.22
C LYS A 84 -9.47 -1.35 -7.70
N CYS A 85 -10.16 -2.32 -7.09
CA CYS A 85 -10.31 -2.37 -5.64
C CYS A 85 -8.95 -2.51 -4.93
N MET A 86 -8.10 -3.44 -5.39
CA MET A 86 -6.75 -3.61 -4.85
C MET A 86 -5.91 -2.35 -5.00
N GLU A 87 -5.97 -1.68 -6.15
CA GLU A 87 -5.29 -0.41 -6.40
C GLU A 87 -5.70 0.65 -5.38
N THR A 88 -7.01 0.81 -5.12
CA THR A 88 -7.49 1.77 -4.12
C THR A 88 -7.03 1.44 -2.71
N MET A 89 -7.03 0.16 -2.32
CA MET A 89 -6.54 -0.27 -1.01
C MET A 89 -5.04 -0.04 -0.84
N ILE A 90 -4.27 -0.22 -1.92
CA ILE A 90 -2.83 0.04 -1.92
C ILE A 90 -2.57 1.55 -1.82
N ALA A 91 -3.30 2.37 -2.58
CA ALA A 91 -3.19 3.82 -2.52
C ALA A 91 -3.50 4.37 -1.12
N ASP A 92 -4.60 3.92 -0.51
CA ASP A 92 -4.98 4.29 0.87
C ASP A 92 -3.89 3.94 1.89
N ARG A 93 -3.33 2.72 1.80
CA ARG A 93 -2.24 2.30 2.67
C ARG A 93 -0.99 3.16 2.51
N PHE A 94 -0.61 3.52 1.28
CA PHE A 94 0.53 4.39 1.05
C PHE A 94 0.29 5.81 1.60
N GLN A 95 -0.91 6.35 1.43
CA GLN A 95 -1.29 7.64 1.99
C GLN A 95 -1.20 7.63 3.53
N SER A 96 -1.70 6.56 4.16
CA SER A 96 -1.61 6.39 5.62
C SER A 96 -0.15 6.37 6.11
N ILE A 97 0.75 5.68 5.39
CA ILE A 97 2.18 5.66 5.70
C ILE A 97 2.81 7.05 5.56
N GLU A 98 2.45 7.80 4.53
CA GLU A 98 2.96 9.15 4.30
C GLU A 98 2.55 10.11 5.44
N ILE A 99 1.29 10.05 5.87
CA ILE A 99 0.78 10.82 7.03
C ILE A 99 1.53 10.43 8.30
N MET A 100 1.73 9.13 8.54
CA MET A 100 2.45 8.64 9.71
C MET A 100 3.90 9.14 9.72
N ASN A 101 4.58 9.10 8.58
CA ASN A 101 5.96 9.60 8.46
C ASN A 101 6.03 11.10 8.76
N GLY A 102 5.14 11.91 8.16
CA GLY A 102 5.08 13.35 8.46
C GLY A 102 4.81 13.66 9.94
N SER A 103 3.99 12.83 10.60
CA SER A 103 3.75 12.93 12.05
C SER A 103 5.00 12.58 12.87
N LEU A 104 5.76 11.56 12.47
CA LEU A 104 7.02 11.19 13.12
C LEU A 104 8.08 12.29 12.98
N ASP A 105 8.20 12.90 11.80
CA ASP A 105 9.11 14.02 11.56
C ASP A 105 8.75 15.21 12.44
N SER A 106 7.47 15.59 12.46
CA SER A 106 6.98 16.69 13.32
C SER A 106 7.26 16.44 14.80
N ARG A 107 7.13 15.18 15.25
CA ARG A 107 7.46 14.79 16.62
C ARG A 107 8.96 14.87 16.88
N MET A 108 9.80 14.49 15.91
CA MET A 108 11.26 14.57 16.03
C MET A 108 11.72 16.03 16.15
N ASP A 109 11.19 16.92 15.31
CA ASP A 109 11.47 18.35 15.35
C ASP A 109 11.10 18.96 16.71
N THR A 110 9.93 18.58 17.23
CA THR A 110 9.47 19.01 18.55
C THR A 110 10.43 18.55 19.65
N MET A 111 10.80 17.28 19.66
CA MET A 111 11.73 16.74 20.66
C MET A 111 13.12 17.39 20.55
N GLN A 112 13.60 17.63 19.33
CA GLN A 112 14.87 18.31 19.10
C GLN A 112 14.85 19.75 19.64
N GLY A 113 13.79 20.51 19.35
CA GLY A 113 13.62 21.86 19.87
C GLY A 113 13.53 21.91 21.40
N GLN A 114 12.82 20.94 22.01
CA GLN A 114 12.75 20.79 23.46
C GLN A 114 14.13 20.50 24.08
N LEU A 115 14.88 19.55 23.51
CA LEU A 115 16.22 19.21 23.98
C LEU A 115 17.17 20.41 23.87
N GLN A 116 17.12 21.15 22.75
CA GLN A 116 17.94 22.34 22.57
C GLN A 116 17.63 23.42 23.62
N THR A 117 16.34 23.62 23.93
CA THR A 117 15.90 24.55 24.98
C THR A 117 16.44 24.13 26.35
N ILE A 118 16.36 22.85 26.69
CA ILE A 118 16.88 22.32 27.96
C ILE A 118 18.39 22.51 28.06
N LEU A 119 19.13 22.24 26.97
CA LEU A 119 20.58 22.44 26.94
C LEU A 119 20.98 23.91 27.12
N GLN A 120 20.23 24.85 26.55
CA GLN A 120 20.46 26.29 26.76
C GLN A 120 20.21 26.71 28.21
N LEU A 121 19.16 26.19 28.85
CA LEU A 121 18.89 26.47 30.27
C LEU A 121 19.96 25.91 31.21
N LEU A 122 20.64 24.86 30.79
CA LEU A 122 21.75 24.25 31.54
C LEU A 122 23.09 24.98 31.31
N GLN A 123 23.19 25.85 30.30
CA GLN A 123 24.40 26.63 30.09
C GLN A 123 24.56 27.72 31.16
N PRO A 124 25.76 27.86 31.76
CA PRO A 124 26.02 28.93 32.71
C PRO A 124 25.92 30.30 32.01
N PRO A 125 25.45 31.34 32.72
CA PRO A 125 25.32 32.67 32.15
C PRO A 125 26.69 33.20 31.70
N PRO A 126 26.75 33.96 30.59
CA PRO A 126 28.00 34.48 30.07
C PRO A 126 28.67 35.40 31.12
N PRO A 127 30.01 35.40 31.18
CA PRO A 127 30.74 36.23 32.14
C PRO A 127 30.51 37.72 31.85
N PRO A 128 30.45 38.58 32.89
CA PRO A 128 30.24 40.01 32.70
C PRO A 128 31.44 40.63 31.97
N GLU A 129 31.16 41.48 30.97
CA GLU A 129 32.16 42.29 30.30
C GLU A 129 32.65 43.40 31.25
N ASN A 130 33.97 43.47 31.47
CA ASN A 130 34.66 44.52 32.24
C ASN A 130 35.10 45.66 31.33
#